data_AF-A0A7J9W522-F1
#
_entry.id   AF-A0A7J9W522-F1
#
_cell.length_a   1.000
_cell.length_b   1.000
_cell.length_c   1.000
_cell.angle_alpha   90.00
_cell.angle_beta   90.00
_cell.angle_gamma   90.00
#
_symmetry.space_group_name_H-M   'P 1'
#
loop_
_entity.id
_entity.type
_entity.pdbx_description
1 polymer ?
#
loop_
_entity_poly.entity_id
_entity_poly.type
_entity_poly.pdbx_seq_one_letter_code
_entity_poly.pdbx_strand_id
1 'polypeptide(L)'
;MSHADAVNTLEAWTARACQALDLDPEMLDRDLVLDMTRDVAHGVARPAAPLTAFLVGLAAGRDGGDAEAVRAACDTVQQLTEQWTVR
;
A
#
# COMPACT_ATOMS: atom_id res chain seq x y z
N MET A 1 23.43 6.19 -3.15
CA MET A 1 22.50 5.86 -2.06
C MET A 1 22.44 4.34 -2.00
N SER A 2 22.82 3.74 -0.88
CA SER A 2 22.75 2.29 -0.72
C SER A 2 21.29 1.83 -0.53
N HIS A 3 21.01 0.54 -0.71
CA HIS A 3 19.69 -0.04 -0.41
C HIS A 3 19.31 0.19 1.07
N ALA A 4 20.29 0.12 1.98
CA ALA A 4 20.10 0.41 3.39
C ALA A 4 19.72 1.88 3.65
N ASP A 5 20.34 2.83 2.94
CA ASP A 5 20.01 4.26 3.07
C ASP A 5 18.58 4.57 2.57
N ALA A 6 18.13 3.87 1.52
CA ALA A 6 16.79 4.02 0.96
C ALA A 6 15.71 3.47 1.90
N VAL A 7 15.95 2.30 2.52
CA VAL A 7 15.06 1.72 3.53
C VAL A 7 14.94 2.66 4.73
N ASN A 8 16.06 3.19 5.22
CA ASN A 8 16.06 4.16 6.33
C ASN A 8 15.29 5.45 5.99
N THR A 9 15.44 5.96 4.76
CA THR A 9 14.72 7.16 4.30
C THR A 9 13.21 6.92 4.22
N LEU A 10 12.79 5.77 3.71
CA LEU A 10 11.38 5.40 3.60
C LEU A 10 10.74 5.22 4.98
N GLU A 11 11.42 4.54 5.90
CA GLU A 11 10.97 4.39 7.29
C GLU A 11 10.81 5.72 8.00
N ALA A 12 11.82 6.58 7.91
CA ALA A 12 11.80 7.91 8.51
C ALA A 12 10.66 8.77 7.92
N TRP A 13 10.45 8.71 6.61
CA TRP A 13 9.37 9.42 5.95
C TRP A 13 8.00 8.90 6.37
N THR A 14 7.78 7.58 6.37
CA THR A 14 6.51 6.97 6.78
C THR A 14 6.18 7.32 8.22
N ALA A 15 7.13 7.18 9.15
CA ALA A 15 6.93 7.57 10.55
C ALA A 15 6.56 9.05 10.69
N ARG A 16 7.23 9.94 9.94
CA ARG A 16 6.93 11.37 9.93
C ARG A 16 5.53 11.68 9.36
N ALA A 17 5.13 10.98 8.31
CA ALA A 17 3.82 11.13 7.70
C ALA A 17 2.70 10.65 8.64
N CYS A 18 2.87 9.50 9.30
CA CYS A 18 1.95 8.99 10.31
C CYS A 18 1.78 9.99 11.45
N GLN A 19 2.88 10.54 11.98
CA GLN A 19 2.82 11.57 13.02
C GLN A 19 2.06 12.84 12.56
N ALA A 20 2.29 13.29 11.32
CA ALA A 20 1.63 14.49 10.79
C ALA A 20 0.12 14.29 10.55
N LEU A 21 -0.32 13.04 10.36
CA LEU A 21 -1.70 12.67 10.08
C LEU A 21 -2.44 12.09 11.30
N ASP A 22 -1.78 12.03 12.46
CA ASP A 22 -2.30 11.40 13.68
C ASP A 22 -2.71 9.93 13.47
N LEU A 23 -1.86 9.18 12.77
CA LEU A 23 -2.04 7.76 12.48
C LEU A 23 -1.07 6.91 13.30
N ASP A 24 -1.54 5.75 13.77
CA ASP A 24 -0.69 4.73 14.35
C ASP A 24 0.15 4.05 13.24
N PRO A 25 1.50 4.07 13.31
CA PRO A 25 2.36 3.40 12.34
C PRO A 25 2.12 1.89 12.23
N GLU A 26 1.58 1.25 13.27
CA GLU A 26 1.31 -0.20 13.28
C GLU A 26 0.02 -0.57 12.51
N MET A 27 -0.81 0.42 12.14
CA MET A 27 -2.01 0.20 11.32
C MET A 27 -1.70 -0.20 9.87
N LEU A 28 -0.45 -0.01 9.42
CA LEU A 28 -0.04 -0.23 8.04
C LEU A 28 1.06 -1.30 7.97
N ASP A 29 0.76 -2.43 7.35
CA ASP A 29 1.82 -3.31 6.84
C ASP A 29 2.44 -2.67 5.60
N ARG A 30 3.56 -1.97 5.80
CA ARG A 30 4.28 -1.24 4.75
C ARG A 30 4.66 -2.16 3.59
N ASP A 31 5.25 -3.31 3.90
CA ASP A 31 5.82 -4.18 2.87
C ASP A 31 4.71 -4.79 2.02
N LEU A 32 3.58 -5.17 2.64
CA LEU A 32 2.37 -5.58 1.93
C LEU A 32 1.88 -4.52 0.92
N VAL A 33 1.80 -3.25 1.33
CA VAL A 33 1.33 -2.18 0.43
C VAL A 33 2.33 -1.91 -0.69
N LEU A 34 3.63 -1.95 -0.41
CA LEU A 34 4.66 -1.74 -1.43
C LEU A 34 4.74 -2.89 -2.43
N ASP A 35 4.54 -4.12 -1.99
CA ASP A 35 4.50 -5.28 -2.87
C ASP A 35 3.22 -5.30 -3.71
N MET A 36 2.05 -5.03 -3.11
CA MET A 36 0.79 -4.87 -3.85
C MET A 36 0.90 -3.77 -4.93
N THR A 37 1.44 -2.60 -4.58
CA THR A 37 1.58 -1.50 -5.56
C THR A 37 2.61 -1.83 -6.65
N ARG A 38 3.66 -2.60 -6.33
CA ARG A 38 4.61 -3.14 -7.32
C ARG A 38 3.90 -4.08 -8.30
N ASP A 39 3.12 -5.01 -7.80
CA ASP A 39 2.41 -5.99 -8.64
C ASP A 39 1.40 -5.29 -9.55
N VAL A 40 0.64 -4.32 -9.03
CA VAL A 40 -0.28 -3.50 -9.82
C VAL A 40 0.45 -2.68 -10.89
N ALA A 41 1.60 -2.08 -10.55
CA ALA A 41 2.39 -1.30 -11.50
C ALA A 41 2.90 -2.14 -12.69
N HIS A 42 3.26 -3.40 -12.43
CA HIS A 42 3.78 -4.33 -13.43
C HIS A 42 2.68 -5.06 -14.20
N GLY A 43 1.63 -5.51 -13.51
CA GLY A 43 0.55 -6.34 -14.07
C GLY A 43 -0.57 -5.54 -14.72
N VAL A 44 -0.85 -4.32 -14.26
CA VAL A 44 -1.94 -3.48 -14.78
C VAL A 44 -1.38 -2.31 -15.59
N ALA A 45 -0.81 -1.32 -14.90
CA ALA A 45 -0.13 -0.17 -15.49
C ALA A 45 0.54 0.65 -14.39
N ARG A 46 1.68 1.29 -14.68
CA ARG A 46 2.39 2.15 -13.70
C ARG A 46 1.50 3.22 -13.03
N PRO A 47 0.58 3.92 -13.73
CA PRO A 47 -0.33 4.88 -13.09
C PRO A 47 -1.38 4.24 -12.17
N ALA A 48 -1.65 2.94 -12.30
CA ALA A 48 -2.65 2.25 -11.47
C ALA A 48 -2.18 2.10 -10.01
N ALA A 49 -0.87 1.95 -9.77
CA ALA A 49 -0.33 1.76 -8.43
C ALA A 49 -0.76 2.84 -7.40
N PRO A 50 -0.55 4.15 -7.63
CA PRO A 50 -0.99 5.17 -6.67
C PRO A 50 -2.51 5.26 -6.54
N LEU A 51 -3.27 5.03 -7.62
CA LEU A 51 -4.74 5.02 -7.58
C LEU A 51 -5.24 3.87 -6.70
N THR A 52 -4.65 2.69 -6.85
CA THR A 52 -4.98 1.50 -6.08
C THR A 52 -4.62 1.66 -4.61
N ALA A 53 -3.46 2.23 -4.27
CA ALA A 53 -3.10 2.51 -2.87
C ALA A 53 -4.12 3.44 -2.20
N PHE A 54 -4.59 4.47 -2.92
CA PHE A 54 -5.64 5.36 -2.42
C PHE A 54 -6.99 4.64 -2.23
N LEU A 55 -7.39 3.78 -3.17
CA LEU A 55 -8.62 2.99 -3.06
C LEU A 55 -8.58 1.99 -1.90
N VAL A 56 -7.44 1.33 -1.68
CA VAL A 56 -7.22 0.46 -0.52
C VAL A 56 -7.38 1.24 0.77
N GLY A 57 -6.77 2.43 0.87
CA GLY A 57 -6.92 3.29 2.05
C GLY A 57 -8.38 3.71 2.29
N LEU A 58 -9.12 4.06 1.24
CA LEU A 58 -10.55 4.38 1.35
C LEU A 58 -11.40 3.17 1.75
N ALA A 59 -11.08 1.97 1.25
CA ALA A 59 -11.80 0.75 1.59
C ALA A 59 -11.54 0.37 3.06
N ALA A 60 -10.27 0.34 3.47
CA ALA A 60 -9.88 0.02 4.84
C ALA A 60 -10.47 1.01 5.85
N GLY A 61 -10.43 2.32 5.55
CA GLY A 61 -11.03 3.35 6.40
C GLY A 61 -12.55 3.24 6.55
N ARG A 62 -13.24 2.63 5.58
CA ARG A 62 -14.69 2.32 5.69
C ARG A 62 -14.95 1.07 6.52
N ASP A 63 -13.96 0.20 6.67
CA ASP A 63 -14.05 -1.09 7.36
C ASP A 63 -13.31 -1.09 8.71
N GLY A 64 -13.44 0.02 9.46
CA GLY A 64 -12.87 0.14 10.81
C GLY A 64 -11.48 0.79 10.87
N GLY A 65 -10.74 0.84 9.75
CA GLY A 65 -9.46 1.55 9.66
C GLY A 65 -8.32 0.88 10.42
N ASP A 66 -8.39 -0.43 10.65
CA ASP A 66 -7.33 -1.20 11.29
C ASP A 66 -6.44 -1.95 10.28
N ALA A 67 -5.38 -2.60 10.79
CA ALA A 67 -4.43 -3.34 9.96
C ALA A 67 -5.06 -4.56 9.25
N GLU A 68 -6.13 -5.13 9.80
CA GLU A 68 -6.85 -6.26 9.19
C GLU A 68 -7.66 -5.79 7.98
N ALA A 69 -8.35 -4.65 8.10
CA ALA A 69 -9.06 -4.01 7.01
C ALA A 69 -8.14 -3.62 5.85
N VAL A 70 -6.94 -3.10 6.15
CA VAL A 70 -5.91 -2.82 5.14
C VAL A 70 -5.49 -4.11 4.42
N ARG A 71 -5.24 -5.18 5.18
CA ARG A 71 -4.83 -6.48 4.62
C ARG A 71 -5.90 -7.07 3.71
N ALA A 72 -7.15 -7.10 4.17
CA ALA A 72 -8.28 -7.61 3.38
C ALA A 72 -8.47 -6.83 2.06
N ALA A 73 -8.30 -5.50 2.10
CA ALA A 73 -8.35 -4.67 0.89
C ALA A 73 -7.17 -4.93 -0.05
N CYS A 74 -5.95 -5.10 0.47
CA CYS A 74 -4.77 -5.51 -0.31
C CYS A 74 -4.98 -6.89 -0.97
N ASP A 75 -5.44 -7.89 -0.23
CA ASP A 75 -5.70 -9.24 -0.73
C ASP A 75 -6.71 -9.22 -1.89
N THR A 76 -7.79 -8.44 -1.74
CA THR A 76 -8.79 -8.24 -2.80
C THR A 76 -8.17 -7.70 -4.08
N VAL A 77 -7.31 -6.68 -3.96
CA VAL A 77 -6.64 -6.05 -5.10
C VAL A 77 -5.61 -6.98 -5.74
N GLN A 78 -4.86 -7.74 -4.94
CA GLN A 78 -3.89 -8.70 -5.46
C GLN A 78 -4.59 -9.78 -6.29
N GLN A 79 -5.71 -10.33 -5.80
CA GLN A 79 -6.53 -11.28 -6.56
C GLN A 79 -7.04 -10.67 -7.88
N LEU A 80 -7.50 -9.41 -7.88
CA LEU A 80 -7.91 -8.70 -9.09
C LEU A 80 -6.74 -8.52 -10.07
N THR A 81 -5.54 -8.26 -9.55
CA THR A 81 -4.32 -8.08 -10.35
C THR A 81 -3.87 -9.39 -10.99
N GLU A 82 -3.94 -10.52 -10.27
CA GLU A 82 -3.63 -11.85 -10.80
C GLU A 82 -4.59 -12.28 -11.93
N GLN A 83 -5.85 -11.88 -11.82
CA GLN A 83 -6.89 -12.16 -12.82
C GLN A 83 -6.87 -11.16 -13.99
N TRP A 84 -6.05 -10.12 -13.92
CA TRP A 84 -6.01 -9.07 -14.93
C TRP A 84 -5.33 -9.56 -16.21
N THR A 85 -6.14 -9.93 -17.20
CA THR A 85 -5.65 -10.16 -18.57
C THR A 85 -5.76 -8.88 -19.38
N VAL A 86 -4.64 -8.41 -19.94
CA VAL A 86 -4.62 -7.31 -20.90
C VAL A 86 -5.62 -7.61 -22.02
N ARG A 87 -6.59 -6.73 -22.21
CA ARG A 87 -7.41 -6.67 -23.43
C ARG A 87 -6.77 -5.77 -24.46
#